data_AF-A0A947UA33-F1
#
_entry.id   AF-A0A947UA33-F1
#
_cell.length_a   1.000
_cell.length_b   1.000
_cell.length_c   1.000
_cell.angle_alpha   90.00
_cell.angle_beta   90.00
_cell.angle_gamma   90.00
#
_symmetry.space_group_name_H-M   'P 1'
#
loop_
_entity.id
_entity.type
_entity.pdbx_description
1 polymer ?
#
loop_
_entity_poly.entity_id
_entity_poly.type
_entity_poly.pdbx_seq_one_letter_code
_entity_poly.pdbx_strand_id
1 'polypeptide(L)'
;MVDAIISIKPRHVDNILAGKKTVELRVRKMNLPIGSRLWVYTTLPVGKVKLSAEIAFIESLSPKDMWRKHGKDICIPKEEFDEYTKLRDVVVAVGLLNIRALDEEVCLETMRKCESGFQPPQFFLKLNPDRALYSVFYKQF
;
A
#
# COMPACT_ATOMS: atom_id res chain seq x y z
N MET A 1 -9.45 15.24 -3.50
CA MET A 1 -9.12 13.79 -3.44
C MET A 1 -7.86 13.67 -2.58
N VAL A 2 -7.80 12.71 -1.64
CA VAL A 2 -6.67 12.59 -0.70
C VAL A 2 -5.93 11.30 -1.03
N ASP A 3 -4.73 11.43 -1.55
CA ASP A 3 -3.90 10.30 -1.91
C ASP A 3 -2.95 9.96 -0.75
N ALA A 4 -2.30 8.81 -0.81
CA ALA A 4 -1.42 8.37 0.26
C ALA A 4 -0.23 7.55 -0.27
N ILE A 5 0.82 7.48 0.55
CA ILE A 5 1.91 6.53 0.40
C ILE A 5 1.80 5.44 1.47
N ILE A 6 2.02 4.19 1.07
CA ILE A 6 2.08 3.01 1.95
C ILE A 6 3.38 2.25 1.72
N SER A 7 3.85 1.56 2.76
CA SER A 7 5.01 0.66 2.66
C SER A 7 4.55 -0.78 2.50
N ILE A 8 5.11 -1.50 1.53
CA ILE A 8 4.84 -2.91 1.24
C ILE A 8 6.18 -3.65 1.02
N LYS A 9 6.28 -4.90 1.49
CA LYS A 9 7.49 -5.73 1.29
C LYS A 9 7.67 -6.14 -0.19
N PRO A 10 8.91 -6.28 -0.70
CA PRO A 10 9.20 -6.62 -2.10
C PRO A 10 8.35 -7.76 -2.67
N ARG A 11 8.29 -8.91 -1.98
CA ARG A 11 7.51 -10.08 -2.41
C ARG A 11 6.04 -9.76 -2.73
N HIS A 12 5.41 -8.88 -1.96
CA HIS A 12 4.01 -8.51 -2.21
C HIS A 12 3.88 -7.50 -3.34
N VAL A 13 4.83 -6.58 -3.49
CA VAL A 13 4.87 -5.64 -4.63
C VAL A 13 5.00 -6.40 -5.95
N ASP A 14 5.87 -7.41 -5.99
CA ASP A 14 6.04 -8.26 -7.18
C ASP A 14 4.75 -9.03 -7.51
N ASN A 15 4.04 -9.53 -6.48
CA ASN A 15 2.73 -10.17 -6.67
C ASN A 15 1.64 -9.19 -7.15
N ILE A 16 1.68 -7.92 -6.73
CA ILE A 16 0.77 -6.88 -7.20
C ILE A 16 1.04 -6.58 -8.68
N LEU A 17 2.31 -6.38 -9.06
CA LEU A 17 2.71 -6.13 -10.45
C LEU A 17 2.40 -7.31 -11.37
N ALA A 18 2.52 -8.54 -10.87
CA ALA A 18 2.14 -9.74 -11.60
C ALA A 18 0.62 -9.99 -11.68
N GLY A 19 -0.21 -9.11 -11.10
CA GLY A 19 -1.67 -9.27 -11.07
C GLY A 19 -2.18 -10.39 -10.17
N LYS A 20 -1.31 -11.01 -9.36
CA LYS A 20 -1.68 -12.11 -8.46
C LYS A 20 -2.32 -11.59 -7.17
N LYS A 21 -1.78 -10.49 -6.62
CA LYS A 21 -2.25 -9.86 -5.39
C LYS A 21 -3.10 -8.63 -5.72
N THR A 22 -4.38 -8.68 -5.42
CA THR A 22 -5.34 -7.58 -5.64
C THR A 22 -5.89 -7.03 -4.32
N VAL A 23 -5.56 -7.65 -3.18
CA VAL A 23 -5.97 -7.18 -1.85
C VAL A 23 -4.75 -6.96 -0.95
N GLU A 24 -4.61 -5.76 -0.42
CA GLU A 24 -3.65 -5.44 0.64
C GLU A 24 -4.29 -5.60 2.02
N LEU A 25 -3.66 -6.41 2.89
CA LEU A 25 -4.15 -6.70 4.23
C LEU A 25 -3.52 -5.73 5.24
N ARG A 26 -4.34 -5.16 6.12
CA ARG A 26 -3.90 -4.27 7.20
C ARG A 26 -4.63 -4.60 8.49
N VAL A 27 -3.99 -4.34 9.63
CA VAL A 27 -4.60 -4.53 10.97
C VAL A 27 -5.17 -3.23 11.57
N ARG A 28 -5.05 -2.11 10.86
CA ARG A 28 -5.57 -0.79 11.28
C ARG A 28 -6.43 -0.20 10.16
N LYS A 29 -7.52 0.46 10.54
CA LYS A 29 -8.45 1.13 9.61
C LYS A 29 -7.78 2.29 8.87
N MET A 30 -7.80 2.24 7.54
CA MET A 30 -7.38 3.36 6.70
C MET A 30 -8.60 4.22 6.34
N ASN A 31 -8.54 5.49 6.74
CA ASN A 31 -9.57 6.48 6.40
C ASN A 31 -9.14 7.20 5.11
N LEU A 32 -9.28 6.49 4.00
CA LEU A 32 -9.05 6.99 2.64
C LEU A 32 -10.31 6.75 1.80
N PRO A 33 -10.75 7.72 0.98
CA PRO A 33 -11.87 7.52 0.06
C PRO A 33 -11.60 6.41 -0.97
N ILE A 34 -12.66 5.73 -1.41
CA ILE A 34 -12.61 4.92 -2.64
C ILE A 34 -12.18 5.82 -3.81
N GLY A 35 -11.37 5.30 -4.72
CA GLY A 35 -10.77 6.06 -5.82
C GLY A 35 -9.50 6.82 -5.46
N SER A 36 -9.07 6.83 -4.18
CA SER A 36 -7.80 7.46 -3.81
C SER A 36 -6.62 6.69 -4.39
N ARG A 37 -5.56 7.41 -4.77
CA ARG A 37 -4.31 6.81 -5.24
C ARG A 37 -3.41 6.44 -4.05
N LEU A 38 -2.90 5.22 -4.10
CA LEU A 38 -1.87 4.68 -3.21
C LEU A 38 -0.55 4.60 -3.97
N TRP A 39 0.44 5.36 -3.53
CA TRP A 39 1.83 5.20 -3.94
C TRP A 39 2.48 4.13 -3.06
N VAL A 40 3.10 3.13 -3.68
CA VAL A 40 3.61 1.98 -2.96
C VAL A 40 5.12 2.04 -2.85
N TYR A 41 5.59 2.42 -1.66
CA TYR A 41 6.98 2.29 -1.27
C TYR A 41 7.31 0.81 -1.02
N THR A 42 8.22 0.28 -1.82
CA THR A 42 8.77 -1.04 -1.64
C THR A 42 9.89 -0.97 -0.61
N THR A 43 9.75 -1.71 0.49
CA THR A 43 10.74 -1.68 1.57
C THR A 43 12.10 -2.21 1.12
N LEU A 44 13.11 -2.08 2.00
CA LEU A 44 14.43 -2.67 1.75
C LEU A 44 14.33 -4.17 1.42
N PRO A 45 15.21 -4.70 0.54
CA PRO A 45 16.37 -4.03 -0.05
C PRO A 45 16.07 -3.09 -1.25
N VAL A 46 14.83 -2.99 -1.71
CA VAL A 46 14.47 -2.16 -2.88
C VAL A 46 14.54 -0.67 -2.58
N GLY A 47 13.82 -0.21 -1.55
CA GLY A 47 13.92 1.17 -1.04
C GLY A 47 13.41 2.27 -1.98
N LYS A 48 12.35 1.98 -2.76
CA LYS A 48 11.80 2.90 -3.77
C LYS A 48 10.28 2.78 -3.92
N VAL A 49 9.63 3.84 -4.38
CA VAL A 49 8.25 3.78 -4.89
C VAL A 49 8.28 3.28 -6.32
N LYS A 50 7.68 2.10 -6.57
CA LYS A 50 7.72 1.41 -7.87
C LYS A 50 6.40 1.43 -8.63
N LEU A 51 5.30 1.56 -7.91
CA LEU A 51 3.97 1.51 -8.49
C LEU A 51 3.01 2.42 -7.74
N SER A 52 1.91 2.73 -8.42
CA SER A 52 0.70 3.24 -7.82
C SER A 52 -0.48 2.29 -8.07
N ALA A 53 -1.47 2.37 -7.20
CA ALA A 53 -2.73 1.66 -7.31
C ALA A 53 -3.87 2.60 -6.89
N GLU A 54 -5.08 2.30 -7.30
CA GLU A 54 -6.29 2.98 -6.85
C GLU A 54 -7.05 2.10 -5.86
N ILE A 55 -7.64 2.72 -4.83
CA ILE A 55 -8.46 2.02 -3.85
C ILE A 55 -9.82 1.66 -4.47
N ALA A 56 -10.03 0.37 -4.69
CA ALA A 56 -11.29 -0.20 -5.16
C ALA A 56 -12.35 -0.23 -4.05
N PHE A 57 -11.94 -0.70 -2.87
CA PHE A 57 -12.78 -0.84 -1.69
C PHE A 57 -11.91 -0.89 -0.44
N ILE A 58 -12.52 -0.58 0.71
CA ILE A 58 -11.95 -0.82 2.03
C ILE A 58 -12.98 -1.58 2.85
N GLU A 59 -12.64 -2.77 3.33
CA GLU A 59 -13.55 -3.62 4.07
C GLU A 59 -12.93 -4.08 5.40
N SER A 60 -13.69 -3.95 6.48
CA SER A 60 -13.30 -4.43 7.81
C SER A 60 -14.06 -5.70 8.16
N LEU A 61 -13.35 -6.80 8.40
CA LEU A 61 -13.93 -8.12 8.70
C LEU A 61 -13.21 -8.78 9.87
N SER A 62 -13.81 -9.81 10.47
CA SER A 62 -13.09 -10.74 11.35
C SER A 62 -11.99 -11.47 10.57
N PRO A 63 -10.88 -11.93 11.19
CA PRO A 63 -9.86 -12.70 10.50
C PRO A 63 -10.40 -13.93 9.76
N LYS A 64 -11.39 -14.62 10.36
CA LYS A 64 -12.05 -15.78 9.76
C LYS A 64 -12.77 -15.40 8.46
N ASP A 65 -13.56 -14.33 8.49
CA ASP A 65 -14.31 -13.87 7.33
C ASP A 65 -13.40 -13.27 6.27
N MET A 66 -12.35 -12.55 6.69
CA MET A 66 -11.31 -12.01 5.82
C MET A 66 -10.62 -13.12 5.03
N TRP A 67 -10.17 -14.18 5.70
CA TRP A 67 -9.53 -15.30 5.01
C TRP A 67 -10.49 -16.00 4.05
N ARG A 68 -11.73 -16.24 4.48
CA ARG A 68 -12.75 -16.89 3.64
C ARG A 68 -13.02 -16.08 2.36
N LYS A 69 -13.09 -14.75 2.47
CA LYS A 69 -13.47 -13.87 1.36
C LYS A 69 -12.30 -13.50 0.45
N HIS A 70 -11.16 -13.13 1.03
CA HIS A 70 -10.04 -12.50 0.32
C HIS A 70 -8.72 -13.30 0.41
N GLY A 71 -8.70 -14.47 1.06
CA GLY A 71 -7.45 -15.21 1.32
C GLY A 71 -6.62 -15.50 0.06
N LYS A 72 -7.29 -15.80 -1.06
CA LYS A 72 -6.63 -16.04 -2.36
C LYS A 72 -5.99 -14.76 -2.93
N ASP A 73 -6.61 -13.61 -2.71
CA ASP A 73 -6.22 -12.32 -3.29
C ASP A 73 -5.16 -11.58 -2.45
N ILE A 74 -4.97 -11.98 -1.19
CA ILE A 74 -3.93 -11.42 -0.30
C ILE A 74 -2.53 -11.98 -0.65
N CYS A 75 -2.45 -13.17 -1.26
CA CYS A 75 -1.20 -13.82 -1.69
C CYS A 75 -0.18 -14.06 -0.55
N ILE A 76 -0.65 -14.58 0.59
CA ILE A 76 0.19 -15.11 1.67
C ILE A 76 -0.30 -16.49 2.10
N PRO A 77 0.58 -17.37 2.60
CA PRO A 77 0.17 -18.63 3.23
C PRO A 77 -0.78 -18.38 4.40
N LYS A 78 -1.60 -19.38 4.71
CA LYS A 78 -2.57 -19.31 5.81
C LYS A 78 -1.88 -19.03 7.14
N GLU A 79 -0.72 -19.64 7.35
CA GLU A 79 0.08 -19.54 8.57
C GLU A 79 0.60 -18.10 8.77
N GLU A 80 1.05 -17.46 7.69
CA GLU A 80 1.48 -16.04 7.72
C GLU A 80 0.28 -15.12 7.99
N PHE A 81 -0.89 -15.42 7.43
CA PHE A 81 -2.12 -14.69 7.72
C PHE A 81 -2.52 -14.82 9.20
N ASP A 82 -2.51 -16.04 9.73
CA ASP A 82 -2.92 -16.30 11.12
C ASP A 82 -1.99 -15.61 12.12
N GLU A 83 -0.69 -15.63 11.89
CA GLU A 83 0.26 -14.91 12.75
C GLU A 83 0.10 -13.39 12.60
N TYR A 84 -0.09 -12.87 11.39
CA TYR A 84 -0.28 -11.44 11.16
C TYR A 84 -1.57 -10.89 11.79
N THR A 85 -2.61 -11.72 11.87
CA THR A 85 -3.95 -11.38 12.38
C THR A 85 -4.20 -11.88 13.80
N LYS A 86 -3.18 -12.45 14.44
CA LYS A 86 -3.24 -12.98 15.80
C LYS A 86 -3.71 -11.92 16.80
N LEU A 87 -4.64 -12.30 17.69
CA LEU A 87 -5.25 -11.42 18.69
C LEU A 87 -5.98 -10.20 18.08
N ARG A 88 -6.40 -10.26 16.80
CA ARG A 88 -7.21 -9.22 16.17
C ARG A 88 -8.65 -9.69 16.04
N ASP A 89 -9.58 -8.89 16.53
CA ASP A 89 -11.02 -9.12 16.29
C ASP A 89 -11.42 -8.65 14.89
N VAL A 90 -10.71 -7.65 14.35
CA VAL A 90 -11.00 -7.02 13.06
C VAL A 90 -9.69 -6.76 12.30
N VAL A 91 -9.74 -7.02 11.00
CA VAL A 91 -8.68 -6.73 10.01
C VAL A 91 -9.29 -6.07 8.79
N VAL A 92 -8.45 -5.43 7.98
CA VAL A 92 -8.86 -4.54 6.89
C VAL A 92 -8.30 -5.05 5.57
N ALA A 93 -9.18 -5.26 4.61
CA ALA A 93 -8.84 -5.49 3.21
C ALA A 93 -8.92 -4.17 2.45
N VAL A 94 -7.91 -3.93 1.63
CA VAL A 94 -7.85 -2.78 0.73
C VAL A 94 -7.74 -3.34 -0.67
N GLY A 95 -8.83 -3.24 -1.43
CA GLY A 95 -8.84 -3.65 -2.82
C GLY A 95 -8.00 -2.70 -3.67
N LEU A 96 -7.11 -3.26 -4.49
CA LEU A 96 -6.23 -2.54 -5.38
C LEU A 96 -6.70 -2.74 -6.83
N LEU A 97 -6.93 -1.65 -7.55
CA LEU A 97 -7.21 -1.65 -8.99
C LEU A 97 -6.37 -0.59 -9.71
N ASN A 98 -6.43 -0.55 -11.04
CA ASN A 98 -5.67 0.39 -11.87
C ASN A 98 -4.17 0.43 -11.50
N ILE A 99 -3.56 -0.75 -11.29
CA ILE A 99 -2.14 -0.88 -10.94
C ILE A 99 -1.29 -0.30 -12.08
N ARG A 100 -0.40 0.64 -11.74
CA ARG A 100 0.53 1.26 -12.70
C ARG A 100 1.94 1.24 -12.13
N ALA A 101 2.86 0.55 -12.80
CA ALA A 101 4.28 0.76 -12.56
C ALA A 101 4.65 2.21 -12.91
N LEU A 102 5.58 2.79 -12.16
CA LEU A 102 6.14 4.10 -12.50
C LEU A 102 7.26 3.90 -13.52
N ASP A 103 7.29 4.76 -14.55
CA ASP A 103 8.39 4.79 -15.52
C ASP A 103 9.71 5.19 -14.82
N GLU A 104 9.62 6.14 -13.88
CA GLU A 104 10.74 6.56 -13.04
C GLU A 104 10.47 6.26 -11.56
N GLU A 105 11.10 5.20 -11.05
CA GLU A 105 11.02 4.84 -9.63
C GLU A 105 11.58 5.93 -8.72
N VAL A 106 10.84 6.28 -7.66
CA VAL A 106 11.27 7.32 -6.72
C VAL A 106 12.00 6.70 -5.54
N CYS A 107 13.31 6.93 -5.43
CA CYS A 107 14.11 6.41 -4.33
C CYS A 107 13.95 7.19 -3.01
N LEU A 108 14.33 6.55 -1.90
CA LEU A 108 14.28 7.15 -0.56
C LEU A 108 15.09 8.46 -0.46
N GLU A 109 16.21 8.54 -1.17
CA GLU A 109 17.03 9.76 -1.20
C GLU A 109 16.28 10.93 -1.85
N THR A 110 15.63 10.72 -2.99
CA THR A 110 14.81 11.74 -3.66
C THR A 110 13.69 12.24 -2.75
N MET A 111 12.98 11.33 -2.07
CA MET A 111 11.93 11.71 -1.12
C MET A 111 12.48 12.55 0.04
N ARG A 112 13.65 12.19 0.58
CA ARG A 112 14.31 12.95 1.67
C ARG A 112 14.87 14.30 1.23
N LYS A 113 15.27 14.44 -0.04
CA LYS A 113 15.65 15.74 -0.63
C LYS A 113 14.47 16.69 -0.70
N CYS A 114 13.27 16.18 -1.01
CA CYS A 114 12.06 17.00 -1.10
C CYS A 114 11.43 17.28 0.28
N GLU A 115 11.42 16.29 1.18
CA GLU A 115 10.90 16.45 2.53
C GLU A 115 11.93 15.91 3.54
N SER A 116 12.65 16.85 4.16
CA SER A 116 13.68 16.52 5.15
C SER A 116 13.11 15.66 6.27
N GLY A 117 13.82 14.57 6.60
CA GLY A 117 13.39 13.63 7.63
C GLY A 117 12.34 12.61 7.18
N PHE A 118 11.96 12.56 5.90
CA PHE A 118 11.04 11.55 5.41
C PHE A 118 11.48 10.13 5.79
N GLN A 119 10.55 9.38 6.38
CA GLN A 119 10.66 7.95 6.66
C GLN A 119 9.49 7.22 6.01
N PRO A 120 9.73 6.01 5.46
CA PRO A 120 8.65 5.17 4.97
C PRO A 120 7.59 4.95 6.07
N PRO A 121 6.30 5.11 5.76
CA PRO A 121 5.26 5.02 6.77
C PRO A 121 5.13 3.59 7.30
N GLN A 122 5.01 3.45 8.63
CA GLN A 122 4.64 2.18 9.26
C GLN A 122 3.19 1.78 8.96
N PHE A 123 2.32 2.77 8.71
CA PHE A 123 0.92 2.55 8.37
C PHE A 123 0.60 3.12 6.98
N PHE A 124 0.31 4.41 6.90
CA PHE A 124 0.21 5.17 5.66
C PHE A 124 0.50 6.64 5.96
N LEU A 125 0.82 7.41 4.93
CA LEU A 125 1.05 8.85 5.02
C LEU A 125 0.21 9.54 3.96
N LYS A 126 -0.66 10.47 4.37
CA LYS A 126 -1.46 11.27 3.44
C LYS A 126 -0.57 12.22 2.65
N LEU A 127 -0.81 12.28 1.34
CA LEU A 127 -0.20 13.19 0.41
C LEU A 127 -1.22 14.28 0.10
N ASN A 128 -1.07 15.42 0.76
CA ASN A 128 -1.83 16.61 0.44
C ASN A 128 -1.01 17.47 -0.54
N PRO A 129 -1.66 18.26 -1.42
CA PRO A 129 -0.96 19.14 -2.37
C PRO A 129 0.07 20.07 -1.73
N ASP A 130 -0.15 20.48 -0.48
CA ASP A 130 0.76 21.38 0.26
C ASP A 130 2.06 20.70 0.73
N ARG A 131 2.17 19.37 0.62
CA ARG A 131 3.39 18.64 0.99
C ARG A 131 4.38 18.62 -0.16
N ALA A 132 5.65 18.88 0.13
CA ALA A 132 6.72 18.83 -0.86
C ALA A 132 6.79 17.47 -1.60
N LEU A 133 6.51 16.36 -0.91
CA LEU A 133 6.44 15.01 -1.49
C LEU A 133 5.39 14.86 -2.58
N TYR A 134 4.30 15.62 -2.54
CA TYR A 134 3.25 15.53 -3.55
C TYR A 134 3.86 15.76 -4.94
N SER A 135 4.63 16.82 -5.11
CA SER A 135 5.21 17.16 -6.40
C SER A 135 6.12 16.06 -6.98
N VAL A 136 6.74 15.22 -6.15
CA VAL A 136 7.62 14.14 -6.61
C VAL A 136 6.85 13.07 -7.39
N PHE A 137 5.61 12.81 -6.98
CA PHE A 137 4.81 11.74 -7.57
C PHE A 137 3.93 12.21 -8.73
N TYR A 138 3.51 13.48 -8.71
CA TYR A 138 2.59 14.02 -9.73
C TYR A 138 3.27 14.84 -10.82
N LYS A 139 4.58 15.15 -10.72
CA LYS A 139 5.33 15.77 -11.83
C LYS A 139 5.69 14.79 -12.96
N GLN A 140 5.45 13.50 -12.75
CA GLN A 140 5.74 12.43 -13.71
C GLN A 140 4.54 12.11 -14.65
N PHE A 141 3.42 12.83 -14.51
CA PHE A 141 2.19 12.65 -15.31
C PHE A 141 1.76 13.96 -15.97
#